data_AF-A0A2D8F905-F1
#
_entry.id   AF-A0A2D8F905-F1
#
_cell.length_a   1.000
_cell.length_b   1.000
_cell.length_c   1.000
_cell.angle_alpha   90.00
_cell.angle_beta   90.00
_cell.angle_gamma   90.00
#
_symmetry.space_group_name_H-M   'P 1'
#
loop_
_entity.id
_entity.type
_entity.pdbx_description
1 polymer ?
#
loop_
_entity_poly.entity_id
_entity_poly.type
_entity_poly.pdbx_seq_one_letter_code
_entity_poly.pdbx_strand_id
1 'polypeptide(L)' 'MGLELVLLLVDRPRLATLLERTWDEVDTAMEATQLRHARPDADARLVRPFDIDAEAEWLDWS' A
#
# COMPACT_ATOMS: atom_id res chain seq x y z
N MET A 1 -26.91 -9.93 4.82
CA MET A 1 -25.43 -10.09 4.79
C MET A 1 -25.01 -9.92 3.35
N GLY A 2 -24.52 -8.73 3.00
CA GLY A 2 -24.02 -8.45 1.65
C GLY A 2 -22.64 -9.07 1.48
N LEU A 3 -22.37 -9.64 0.31
CA LEU A 3 -21.01 -10.03 -0.08
C LEU A 3 -20.19 -8.74 -0.26
N GLU A 4 -19.24 -8.49 0.64
CA GLU A 4 -18.22 -7.46 0.45
C GLU A 4 -17.13 -8.02 -0.46
N LEU A 5 -16.99 -7.42 -1.65
CA LEU A 5 -15.95 -7.78 -2.60
C LEU A 5 -14.70 -6.95 -2.30
N VAL A 6 -13.64 -7.59 -1.82
CA VAL A 6 -12.31 -6.96 -1.70
C VAL A 6 -11.58 -7.15 -3.03
N LEU A 7 -11.42 -6.05 -3.78
CA LEU A 7 -10.65 -6.04 -5.01
C LEU A 7 -9.22 -5.59 -4.71
N LEU A 8 -8.24 -6.46 -4.97
CA LEU A 8 -6.83 -6.12 -4.89
C LEU A 8 -6.32 -5.72 -6.28
N LEU A 9 -6.12 -4.42 -6.49
CA LEU A 9 -5.34 -3.93 -7.62
C LEU A 9 -3.88 -3.77 -7.21
N VAL A 10 -2.99 -4.29 -8.06
CA VAL A 10 -1.54 -4.21 -7.84
C VAL A 10 -0.90 -3.44 -8.99
N ASP A 11 -0.25 -2.33 -8.66
CA ASP A 11 0.70 -1.67 -9.56
C ASP A 11 2.00 -2.49 -9.59
N ARG A 12 2.19 -3.25 -10.67
CA ARG A 12 3.31 -4.19 -10.80
C ARG A 12 4.68 -3.48 -10.75
N PRO A 13 4.93 -2.39 -11.50
CA PRO A 13 6.17 -1.64 -11.36
C PRO A 13 6.48 -1.22 -9.92
N ARG A 14 5.51 -0.65 -9.20
CA ARG A 14 5.72 -0.19 -7.82
C ARG A 14 5.92 -1.35 -6.84
N LEU A 15 5.24 -2.48 -7.05
CA LEU A 15 5.50 -3.68 -6.26
C LEU A 15 6.93 -4.20 -6.48
N ALA A 16 7.42 -4.20 -7.71
CA ALA A 16 8.78 -4.65 -8.00
C ALA A 16 9.83 -3.81 -7.25
N THR A 17 9.67 -2.48 -7.18
CA THR A 17 10.61 -1.63 -6.44
C THR A 17 10.59 -1.86 -4.93
N LEU A 18 9.46 -2.29 -4.36
CA LEU A 18 9.39 -2.73 -2.97
C LEU A 18 10.09 -4.06 -2.76
N LEU A 19 9.92 -5.00 -3.69
CA LEU A 19 10.52 -6.35 -3.62
C LEU A 19 12.05 -6.35 -3.87
N GLU A 20 12.60 -5.27 -4.41
CA GLU A 20 14.04 -5.06 -4.55
C GLU A 20 14.72 -4.62 -3.23
N ARG A 21 13.94 -4.31 -2.18
CA ARG A 21 14.43 -3.88 -0.86
C ARG A 21 14.38 -5.02 0.14
N THR A 22 15.30 -5.00 1.09
CA THR A 22 15.24 -5.82 2.30
C THR A 22 14.12 -5.33 3.22
N TRP A 23 13.71 -6.17 4.17
CA TRP A 23 12.65 -5.80 5.11
C TRP A 23 13.01 -4.59 5.97
N ASP A 24 14.26 -4.51 6.44
CA ASP A 24 14.79 -3.39 7.24
C ASP A 24 14.77 -2.06 6.47
N GLU A 25 15.10 -2.10 5.17
CA GLU A 25 15.02 -0.93 4.30
C GLU A 25 13.57 -0.49 4.05
N VAL A 26 12.64 -1.44 3.93
CA VAL A 26 11.21 -1.13 3.79
C VAL A 26 10.68 -0.47 5.08
N ASP A 27 11.03 -1.03 6.25
CA ASP A 27 10.61 -0.53 7.56
C ASP A 27 11.13 0.89 7.82
N THR A 28 12.44 1.09 7.64
CA THR A 28 13.08 2.41 7.75
C THR A 28 12.46 3.43 6.79
N ALA A 29 12.13 3.02 5.56
CA ALA A 29 11.50 3.90 4.58
C ALA A 29 10.04 4.25 4.93
N MET A 30 9.30 3.35 5.60
CA MET A 30 7.96 3.62 6.13
C MET A 30 8.01 4.63 7.27
N GLU A 31 8.90 4.43 8.26
CA GLU A 31 9.11 5.38 9.37
C GLU A 31 9.48 6.78 8.86
N ALA A 32 10.33 6.84 7.83
CA ALA A 32 10.72 8.09 7.18
C ALA A 32 9.65 8.68 6.24
N THR A 33 8.47 8.06 6.13
CA THR A 33 7.36 8.49 5.25
C THR A 33 7.74 8.53 3.75
N GLN A 34 8.78 7.79 3.34
CA GLN A 34 9.33 7.85 1.98
C GLN A 34 8.53 7.01 0.98
N LEU A 35 7.85 5.96 1.43
CA LEU A 35 7.08 5.08 0.56
C LEU A 35 5.74 5.69 0.10
N ARG A 36 5.23 6.69 0.81
CA ARG A 36 3.94 7.34 0.50
C ARG A 36 3.90 7.98 -0.88
N HIS A 37 5.01 8.56 -1.31
CA HIS A 37 5.14 9.17 -2.64
C HIS A 37 5.09 8.15 -3.77
N ALA A 38 5.40 6.88 -3.46
CA ALA A 38 5.35 5.78 -4.41
C ALA A 38 3.99 5.08 -4.44
N ARG A 39 2.93 5.59 -3.80
CA ARG A 39 1.57 5.00 -3.84
C ARG A 39 0.88 5.28 -5.18
N PRO A 40 0.23 4.28 -5.82
CA PRO A 40 -0.47 4.48 -7.08
C PRO A 40 -1.67 5.41 -6.91
N ASP A 41 -1.95 6.18 -7.96
CA ASP A 41 -3.15 7.01 -8.02
C ASP A 41 -4.40 6.13 -8.00
N ALA A 42 -5.50 6.69 -7.48
CA ALA A 42 -6.78 6.01 -7.49
C ALA A 42 -7.25 5.77 -8.94
N ASP A 43 -7.69 4.54 -9.23
CA ASP A 43 -8.28 4.22 -10.53
C ASP A 43 -9.67 4.87 -10.65
N ALA A 44 -9.86 5.70 -11.67
CA ALA A 44 -11.10 6.46 -11.86
C ALA A 44 -12.36 5.59 -12.07
N ARG A 45 -12.20 4.30 -12.40
CA ARG A 45 -13.30 3.36 -12.63
C ARG A 45 -13.69 2.59 -11.38
N LEU A 46 -12.81 2.54 -10.38
CA LEU A 46 -13.02 1.75 -9.18
C LEU A 46 -13.43 2.64 -8.02
N VAL A 47 -14.75 2.79 -7.86
CA VAL A 47 -15.33 3.53 -6.76
C VAL A 47 -15.18 2.71 -5.48
N ARG A 48 -14.38 3.21 -4.54
CA ARG A 48 -14.19 2.63 -3.21
C ARG A 48 -14.65 3.61 -2.14
N PRO A 49 -15.39 3.16 -1.11
CA PRO A 49 -15.87 4.03 -0.05
C PRO A 49 -14.76 4.48 0.91
N PHE A 50 -13.68 3.70 1.03
CA PHE A 50 -12.50 4.01 1.82
C PHE A 50 -11.27 3.27 1.27
N ASP A 51 -10.09 3.73 1.70
CA ASP A 51 -8.80 3.09 1.47
C ASP A 51 -8.23 2.60 2.80
N ILE A 52 -7.61 1.42 2.81
CA ILE A 52 -6.88 0.91 3.97
C ILE A 52 -5.41 1.33 3.82
N ASP A 53 -4.90 2.07 4.80
CA ASP A 53 -3.49 2.46 4.84
C ASP A 53 -2.67 1.38 5.55
N ALA A 54 -2.30 0.34 4.80
CA ALA A 54 -1.53 -0.79 5.33
C ALA A 54 -0.16 -0.38 5.91
N GLU A 55 0.44 0.72 5.43
CA GLU A 55 1.67 1.26 5.99
C GLU A 55 1.44 1.84 7.39
N ALA A 56 0.33 2.56 7.59
CA ALA A 56 -0.04 3.08 8.92
C ALA A 56 -0.37 1.93 9.88
N GLU A 57 -1.14 0.93 9.43
CA GLU A 57 -1.45 -0.25 10.26
C GLU A 57 -0.20 -1.03 10.65
N TRP A 58 0.78 -1.16 9.74
CA TRP A 58 2.05 -1.80 10.03
C TRP A 58 2.85 -1.03 11.09
N LEU A 59 2.99 0.29 10.92
CA LEU A 59 3.73 1.15 11.86
C LEU A 59 3.09 1.22 13.25
N ASP A 60 1.77 1.00 13.34
CA ASP A 60 1.07 0.88 14.63
C ASP A 60 1.38 -0.45 15.35
N TRP A 61 1.85 -1.48 14.64
CA TRP A 61 2.15 -2.81 15.18
C TRP A 61 3.64 -3.05 15.46
N SER A 62 4.52 -2.35 14.74
CA SER A 62 5.99 -2.43 14.86
C SER A 62 6.51 -1.72 16.10
#